data_AF-A0A355RND5-F1
#
_entry.id   AF-A0A355RND5-F1
#
_cell.length_a   1.000
_cell.length_b   1.000
_cell.length_c   1.000
_cell.angle_alpha   90.00
_cell.angle_beta   90.00
_cell.angle_gamma   90.00
#
_symmetry.space_group_name_H-M   'P 1'
#
loop_
_entity.id
_entity.type
_entity.pdbx_description
1 polymer ?
#
loop_
_entity_poly.entity_id
_entity_poly.type
_entity_poly.pdbx_seq_one_letter_code
_entity_poly.pdbx_strand_id
1 'polypeptide(L)' 'TIDMFVVYEDHIDLFDYKSNDIFDPLYEEQVKTYASYLKKAFKKKVNGYLLSIGQGEIREVNI' A
#
# COMPACT_ATOMS: atom_id res chain seq x y z
N THR A 1 -1.87 8.60 -7.01
CA THR A 1 -2.88 8.87 -5.97
C THR A 1 -3.03 7.62 -5.14
N ILE A 2 -3.61 7.71 -3.93
CA ILE A 2 -3.91 6.51 -3.15
C ILE A 2 -5.14 5.84 -3.74
N ASP A 3 -5.07 4.54 -4.02
CA ASP A 3 -6.20 3.78 -4.56
C ASP A 3 -7.19 3.35 -3.45
N MET A 4 -6.70 2.70 -2.39
CA MET A 4 -7.53 2.27 -1.27
C MET A 4 -6.73 2.19 0.04
N PHE A 5 -7.36 2.53 1.16
CA PHE A 5 -6.88 2.16 2.48
C PHE A 5 -8.04 1.90 3.44
N VAL A 6 -7.82 1.01 4.41
CA VAL A 6 -8.80 0.66 5.44
C VAL A 6 -8.24 1.06 6.80
N VAL A 7 -9.04 1.76 7.59
CA VAL A 7 -8.64 2.23 8.93
C VAL A 7 -9.20 1.29 9.98
N TYR A 8 -8.30 0.70 10.77
CA TYR A 8 -8.64 -0.11 11.93
C TYR A 8 -8.32 0.65 13.22
N GLU A 9 -8.62 0.01 14.37
CA GLU A 9 -8.36 0.59 15.67
C GLU A 9 -6.86 0.83 15.92
N ASP A 10 -5.99 -0.10 15.52
CA ASP A 10 -4.55 -0.10 15.80
C ASP A 10 -3.67 0.23 14.58
N HIS A 11 -4.17 0.00 13.36
CA HIS A 11 -3.40 0.19 12.13
C HIS A 11 -4.24 0.66 10.94
N ILE A 12 -3.57 0.88 9.83
CA ILE A 12 -4.15 1.12 8.50
C ILE A 12 -3.53 0.11 7.54
N ASP A 13 -4.35 -0.50 6.70
CA ASP A 13 -3.87 -1.25 5.54
C ASP A 13 -4.06 -0.40 4.28
N LEU A 14 -2.97 -0.14 3.56
CA LEU A 14 -2.92 0.61 2.30
C LEU A 14 -2.76 -0.37 1.13
N PHE A 15 -3.55 -0.21 0.09
CA PHE A 15 -3.49 -1.03 -1.13
C PHE A 15 -3.29 -0.14 -2.36
N ASP A 16 -2.37 -0.54 -3.21
CA ASP A 16 -2.12 0.04 -4.53
C ASP A 16 -2.28 -1.03 -5.60
N TYR A 17 -3.17 -0.80 -6.56
CA TYR A 17 -3.58 -1.82 -7.52
C TYR A 17 -2.78 -1.73 -8.81
N LYS A 18 -2.28 -2.88 -9.28
CA LYS A 18 -1.65 -3.03 -10.59
C LYS A 18 -2.39 -4.06 -11.42
N SER A 19 -2.39 -3.88 -12.74
CA SER A 19 -3.09 -4.80 -13.64
C SER A 19 -2.45 -6.19 -13.66
N ASN A 20 -1.12 -6.29 -13.67
CA ASN A 20 -0.40 -7.58 -13.69
C ASN A 20 0.88 -7.51 -12.84
N ASP A 21 1.94 -6.83 -13.30
CA ASP A 21 3.21 -6.80 -12.56
C ASP A 21 3.12 -5.94 -11.29
N ILE A 22 3.63 -6.47 -10.18
CA ILE A 22 3.72 -5.83 -8.87
C ILE A 22 5.15 -5.77 -8.32
N PHE A 23 6.17 -6.11 -9.12
CA PHE A 23 7.57 -6.18 -8.69
C PHE A 23 8.45 -5.00 -9.16
N ASP A 24 7.88 -4.03 -9.89
CA ASP A 24 8.59 -2.80 -10.24
C ASP A 24 9.00 -2.03 -8.95
N PRO A 25 10.29 -1.71 -8.76
CA PRO A 25 10.77 -0.95 -7.61
C PRO A 25 10.09 0.41 -7.43
N LEU A 26 9.64 1.05 -8.52
CA LEU A 26 8.94 2.34 -8.45
C LEU A 26 7.60 2.22 -7.72
N TYR A 27 6.97 1.04 -7.73
CA TYR A 27 5.72 0.81 -7.02
C TYR A 27 5.93 0.74 -5.51
N GLU A 28 7.05 0.19 -5.06
CA GLU A 28 7.40 0.20 -3.63
C GLU A 28 7.61 1.63 -3.13
N GLU A 29 8.30 2.46 -3.91
CA GLU A 29 8.52 3.87 -3.55
C GLU A 29 7.21 4.67 -3.50
N GLN A 30 6.25 4.36 -4.37
CA GLN A 30 4.90 4.91 -4.32
C GLN A 30 4.18 4.52 -3.03
N VAL A 31 4.16 3.23 -2.68
CA VAL A 31 3.51 2.72 -1.46
C VAL A 31 4.15 3.31 -0.20
N LYS A 32 5.48 3.37 -0.11
CA LYS A 32 6.20 4.00 1.01
C LYS A 32 5.84 5.47 1.16
N THR A 33 5.77 6.19 0.04
CA THR A 33 5.39 7.59 0.00
C THR A 33 3.98 7.78 0.57
N TYR A 34 3.00 7.03 0.08
CA TYR A 34 1.62 7.06 0.56
C TYR A 34 1.50 6.68 2.03
N ALA A 35 2.19 5.63 2.47
CA ALA A 35 2.20 5.21 3.86
C ALA A 35 2.77 6.30 4.79
N SER A 36 3.80 7.03 4.36
CA SER A 36 4.34 8.18 5.10
C SER A 36 3.31 9.30 5.27
N TYR A 37 2.54 9.60 4.23
CA TYR A 37 1.45 10.57 4.31
C TYR A 37 0.35 10.11 5.27
N LEU A 38 -0.12 8.86 5.17
CA LEU A 38 -1.16 8.31 6.04
C LEU A 38 -0.70 8.24 7.51
N LYS A 39 0.53 7.81 7.78
CA LYS A 39 1.13 7.78 9.12
C LYS A 39 1.15 9.17 9.76
N LYS A 40 1.49 10.20 8.98
CA LYS A 40 1.48 11.60 9.46
C LYS A 40 0.07 12.11 9.75
N ALA A 41 -0.90 11.77 8.91
CA ALA A 41 -2.29 12.23 9.02
C ALA A 41 -3.05 11.55 10.16
N PHE A 42 -2.96 10.23 10.26
CA PHE A 42 -3.77 9.44 11.20
C PHE A 42 -3.05 9.07 12.49
N LYS A 43 -1.71 9.25 12.55
CA LYS A 43 -0.87 8.83 13.69
C LYS A 43 -1.00 7.33 14.02
N LYS A 44 -1.28 6.49 13.01
CA LYS A 44 -1.39 5.02 13.13
C LYS A 44 -0.25 4.31 12.40
N LYS A 45 0.02 3.05 12.76
CA LYS A 45 0.86 2.16 11.95
C LYS A 45 0.19 1.99 10.57
N VAL A 46 0.99 1.91 9.51
CA VAL A 46 0.50 1.63 8.15
C VAL A 46 1.23 0.40 7.64
N ASN A 47 0.48 -0.63 7.25
CA ASN A 47 0.97 -1.72 6.42
C ASN A 47 0.59 -1.40 4.96
N GLY A 48 1.42 -1.76 3.99
CA GLY A 48 1.15 -1.44 2.59
C GLY A 48 1.34 -2.64 1.68
N TYR A 49 0.49 -2.70 0.66
CA TYR A 49 0.34 -3.84 -0.21
C TYR A 49 0.25 -3.41 -1.67
N LEU A 50 0.91 -4.19 -2.54
CA LEU A 50 0.71 -4.16 -3.97
C LEU A 50 -0.15 -5.34 -4.38
N LEU A 51 -1.26 -5.07 -5.06
CA LEU A 51 -2.21 -6.10 -5.50
C LEU A 51 -2.24 -6.19 -7.02
N SER A 52 -2.01 -7.39 -7.54
CA SER A 52 -2.15 -7.72 -8.96
C SER A 52 -3.56 -8.21 -9.24
N ILE A 53 -4.35 -7.44 -9.98
CA ILE A 53 -5.72 -7.84 -10.33
C ILE A 53 -5.71 -9.02 -11.29
N GLY A 54 -4.85 -8.98 -12.33
CA GLY A 54 -4.79 -10.00 -13.37
C GLY A 54 -4.25 -11.34 -12.89
N GLN A 55 -3.40 -11.33 -11.86
CA GLN A 55 -2.82 -12.57 -11.30
C GLN A 55 -3.49 -13.00 -9.99
N GLY A 56 -4.29 -12.13 -9.35
CA GLY A 56 -4.90 -12.42 -8.05
C GLY A 56 -3.87 -12.51 -6.92
N GLU A 57 -2.74 -11.82 -7.06
CA GLU A 57 -1.62 -11.86 -6.12
C GLU A 57 -1.56 -10.60 -5.27
N ILE A 58 -1.06 -10.75 -4.04
CA ILE A 58 -0.79 -9.64 -3.13
C ILE A 58 0.63 -9.75 -2.59
N ARG A 59 1.32 -8.60 -2.53
CA ARG A 59 2.68 -8.47 -2.02
C ARG A 59 2.73 -7.38 -0.95
N GLU A 60 3.18 -7.74 0.24
CA GLU A 60 3.48 -6.76 1.29
C GLU A 60 4.75 -5.98 0.94
N VAL A 61 4.72 -4.67 1.17
CA VAL A 61 5.86 -3.76 1.00
C VAL A 61 6.48 -3.50 2.36
N ASN A 62 7.81 -3.55 2.45
CA ASN A 62 8.53 -3.22 3.67
C ASN A 62 8.62 -1.68 3.83
N ILE A 63 7.99 -1.14 4.88
CA ILE A 63 7.75 0.31 5.09
C ILE A 63 8.36 0.79 6.41
#